data_AF-A0A1A8LIH6-F1
#
_entry.id   AF-A0A1A8LIH6-F1
#
_cell.length_a   1.000
_cell.length_b   1.000
_cell.length_c   1.000
_cell.angle_alpha   90.00
_cell.angle_beta   90.00
_cell.angle_gamma   90.00
#
_symmetry.space_group_name_H-M   'P 1'
#
loop_
_entity.id
_entity.type
_entity.pdbx_description
1 polymer ?
#
loop_
_entity_poly.entity_id
_entity_poly.type
_entity_poly.pdbx_seq_one_letter_code
_entity_poly.pdbx_strand_id
1 'polypeptide(L)'
;YAMMFDEPVLLQLGWWYVAWARVSGPSSDCGSHGQATITTDDGVVFQFKSSKKSNNGTDVNAGQIPQLLYRLPSNDGNASKGKQQSSEPVHILKRSFARTVSVECFESLLSVL
;
A
#
# COMPACT_ATOMS: atom_id res chain seq x y z
N TYR A 1 8.81 -2.22 9.75
CA TYR A 1 9.18 -2.97 8.52
C TYR A 1 7.98 -3.00 7.59
N ALA A 2 8.17 -2.75 6.30
CA ALA A 2 7.09 -2.80 5.31
C ALA A 2 7.08 -4.17 4.63
N MET A 3 5.97 -4.91 4.78
CA MET A 3 5.72 -6.18 4.09
C MET A 3 4.60 -5.97 3.08
N MET A 4 4.87 -6.30 1.81
CA MET A 4 3.93 -6.12 0.71
C MET A 4 3.31 -7.47 0.34
N PHE A 5 2.07 -7.45 -0.15
CA PHE A 5 1.53 -8.58 -0.91
C PHE A 5 2.24 -8.70 -2.27
N ASP A 6 2.14 -9.87 -2.89
CA ASP A 6 2.65 -10.07 -4.26
C ASP A 6 1.97 -9.12 -5.25
N GLU A 7 0.67 -8.87 -5.06
CA GLU A 7 -0.14 -7.95 -5.85
C GLU A 7 -1.02 -7.07 -4.93
N PRO A 8 -1.31 -5.81 -5.30
CA PRO A 8 -2.19 -4.95 -4.52
C PRO A 8 -3.63 -5.48 -4.51
N VAL A 9 -4.29 -5.41 -3.36
CA VAL A 9 -5.68 -5.84 -3.19
C VAL A 9 -6.60 -4.62 -3.26
N LEU A 10 -7.53 -4.60 -4.22
CA LEU A 10 -8.56 -3.58 -4.30
C LEU A 10 -9.59 -3.80 -3.18
N LEU A 11 -9.72 -2.83 -2.28
CA LEU A 11 -10.71 -2.84 -1.22
C LEU A 11 -11.96 -2.06 -1.63
N GLN A 12 -13.13 -2.55 -1.26
CA GLN A 12 -14.41 -1.91 -1.51
C GLN A 12 -14.82 -1.08 -0.28
N LEU A 13 -15.32 0.13 -0.53
CA LEU A 13 -15.78 1.03 0.52
C LEU A 13 -16.91 0.37 1.34
N GLY A 14 -16.80 0.45 2.67
CA GLY A 14 -17.80 -0.08 3.60
C GLY A 14 -17.70 -1.58 3.88
N TRP A 15 -16.77 -2.29 3.23
CA TRP A 15 -16.53 -3.72 3.48
C TRP A 15 -15.53 -3.93 4.62
N TRP A 16 -15.76 -4.99 5.40
CA TRP A 16 -14.84 -5.41 6.44
C TRP A 16 -13.82 -6.40 5.89
N TYR A 17 -12.55 -6.15 6.20
CA TYR A 17 -11.42 -7.01 5.85
C TYR A 17 -10.66 -7.42 7.12
N VAL A 18 -9.91 -8.51 7.02
CA VAL A 18 -9.02 -8.96 8.11
C VAL A 18 -7.58 -8.90 7.61
N ALA A 19 -6.80 -7.94 8.13
CA ALA A 19 -5.35 -7.99 8.02
C ALA A 19 -4.83 -9.09 8.95
N TRP A 20 -4.04 -10.01 8.43
CA TRP A 20 -3.53 -11.16 9.19
C TRP A 20 -2.07 -11.39 8.88
N ALA A 21 -1.28 -11.62 9.93
CA ALA A 21 0.12 -11.97 9.83
C ALA A 21 0.45 -13.04 10.88
N ARG A 22 1.25 -14.03 10.48
CA ARG A 22 1.91 -14.95 11.41
C ARG A 22 3.37 -14.53 11.53
N VAL A 23 3.70 -13.91 12.66
CA VAL A 23 5.06 -13.48 12.98
C VAL A 23 5.74 -14.57 13.82
N SER A 24 6.99 -14.88 13.52
CA SER A 24 7.80 -15.84 14.27
C SER A 24 9.21 -15.30 14.42
N GLY A 25 9.78 -15.46 15.61
CA GLY A 25 11.04 -14.85 15.99
C GLY A 25 11.10 -14.59 17.51
N PRO A 26 12.15 -13.92 18.00
CA PRO A 26 12.22 -13.47 19.38
C PRO A 26 11.14 -12.42 19.68
N SER A 27 11.03 -12.02 20.95
CA SER A 27 10.20 -10.88 21.35
C SER A 27 10.51 -9.64 20.53
N SER A 28 9.47 -8.88 20.21
CA SER A 28 9.54 -7.68 19.39
C SER A 28 8.75 -6.54 20.03
N ASP A 29 9.03 -5.31 19.62
CA ASP A 29 8.23 -4.16 20.00
C ASP A 29 6.76 -4.33 19.59
N CYS A 30 5.87 -3.69 20.34
CA CYS A 30 4.43 -3.69 20.10
C CYS A 30 3.84 -2.28 20.21
N GLY A 31 2.79 -2.02 19.43
CA GLY A 31 1.99 -0.81 19.58
C GLY A 31 1.07 -0.87 20.80
N SER A 32 0.69 0.31 21.30
CA SER A 32 -0.33 0.51 22.34
C SER A 32 -1.12 1.79 22.04
N HIS A 33 -2.21 2.04 22.77
CA HIS A 33 -3.11 3.19 22.55
C HIS A 33 -3.70 3.24 21.14
N GLY A 34 -3.98 2.07 20.59
CA GLY A 34 -4.59 1.92 19.27
C GLY A 34 -5.95 2.62 19.19
N GLN A 35 -6.28 3.09 17.99
CA GLN A 35 -7.47 3.87 17.70
C GLN A 35 -8.45 3.04 16.88
N ALA A 36 -9.71 2.98 17.32
CA ALA A 36 -10.76 2.29 16.58
C ALA A 36 -11.11 2.98 15.25
N THR A 37 -10.84 4.28 15.13
CA THR A 37 -11.06 5.05 13.91
C THR A 37 -9.87 5.97 13.69
N ILE A 38 -9.34 5.98 12.47
CA ILE A 38 -8.25 6.88 12.05
C ILE A 38 -8.68 7.57 10.75
N THR A 39 -8.55 8.89 10.71
CA THR A 39 -8.69 9.69 9.49
C THR A 39 -7.29 10.06 9.01
N THR A 40 -6.96 9.71 7.79
CA THR A 40 -5.67 10.04 7.15
C THR A 40 -5.72 11.43 6.51
N ASP A 41 -4.54 11.98 6.22
CA ASP A 41 -4.40 13.34 5.64
C ASP A 41 -5.06 13.47 4.25
N ASP A 42 -5.15 12.37 3.50
CA ASP A 42 -5.85 12.28 2.21
C ASP A 42 -7.36 12.03 2.35
N GLY A 43 -7.89 12.08 3.58
CA GLY A 43 -9.32 12.04 3.88
C GLY A 43 -9.94 10.65 3.98
N VAL A 44 -9.15 9.57 3.89
CA VAL A 44 -9.66 8.21 4.07
C VAL A 44 -9.89 7.92 5.55
N VAL A 45 -11.03 7.31 5.87
CA VAL A 45 -11.36 6.88 7.24
C VAL A 45 -11.22 5.37 7.34
N PHE A 46 -10.25 4.91 8.12
CA PHE A 46 -10.09 3.51 8.49
C PHE A 46 -10.76 3.22 9.83
N GLN A 47 -11.50 2.13 9.89
CA GLN A 47 -12.11 1.62 11.12
C GLN A 47 -11.52 0.26 11.47
N PHE A 48 -11.14 0.10 12.73
CA PHE A 48 -10.50 -1.09 13.26
C PHE A 48 -11.39 -1.74 14.33
N LYS A 49 -11.46 -3.07 14.27
CA LYS A 49 -12.14 -3.90 15.26
C LYS A 49 -11.27 -5.11 15.57
N SER A 50 -11.30 -5.56 16.82
CA SER A 50 -10.63 -6.79 17.21
C SER A 50 -11.19 -7.99 16.42
N SER A 51 -10.29 -8.84 15.91
CA SER A 51 -10.65 -10.01 15.13
C SER A 51 -10.58 -11.27 15.97
N LYS A 52 -11.60 -12.14 15.86
CA LYS A 52 -11.59 -13.49 16.48
C LYS A 52 -10.48 -14.40 15.94
N LYS A 53 -9.84 -14.03 14.82
CA LYS A 53 -8.69 -14.75 14.26
C LYS A 53 -7.36 -14.39 14.94
N SER A 54 -7.33 -13.32 15.74
CA SER A 54 -6.16 -12.98 16.55
C SER A 54 -6.09 -13.91 17.76
N ASN A 55 -5.00 -14.66 17.87
CA ASN A 55 -4.77 -15.61 18.96
C ASN A 55 -3.48 -15.30 19.74
N ASN A 56 -2.87 -14.13 19.51
CA ASN A 56 -1.62 -13.70 20.13
C ASN A 56 -1.72 -12.30 20.72
N GLY A 57 -2.88 -11.96 21.29
CA GLY A 57 -3.09 -10.72 22.05
C GLY A 57 -3.19 -9.43 21.23
N THR A 58 -3.07 -9.47 19.90
CA THR A 58 -3.30 -8.27 19.08
C THR A 58 -4.79 -7.95 19.00
N ASP A 59 -5.16 -6.73 19.37
CA ASP A 59 -6.51 -6.21 19.33
C ASP A 59 -6.51 -4.76 18.84
N VAL A 60 -7.64 -4.04 18.98
CA VAL A 60 -7.72 -2.63 18.56
C VAL A 60 -6.85 -1.69 19.41
N ASN A 61 -6.48 -2.08 20.62
CA ASN A 61 -5.79 -1.23 21.58
C ASN A 61 -4.28 -1.44 21.56
N ALA A 62 -3.81 -2.65 21.31
CA ALA A 62 -2.39 -3.00 21.38
C ALA A 62 -2.02 -4.21 20.52
N GLY A 63 -0.71 -4.36 20.27
CA GLY A 63 -0.13 -5.54 19.62
C GLY A 63 0.59 -5.23 18.32
N GLN A 64 0.36 -6.07 17.31
CA GLN A 64 1.07 -6.06 16.03
C GLN A 64 0.22 -5.49 14.88
N ILE A 65 0.84 -5.39 13.69
CA ILE A 65 0.26 -4.79 12.47
C ILE A 65 0.01 -3.28 12.65
N PRO A 66 1.07 -2.47 12.87
CA PRO A 66 0.93 -1.05 13.17
C PRO A 66 0.54 -0.17 11.97
N GLN A 67 0.56 -0.70 10.74
CA GLN A 67 0.35 0.09 9.54
C GLN A 67 -0.35 -0.71 8.43
N LEU A 68 -1.19 -0.01 7.66
CA LEU A 68 -1.71 -0.44 6.37
C LEU A 68 -1.07 0.42 5.28
N LEU A 69 -0.46 -0.21 4.29
CA LEU A 69 0.13 0.47 3.15
C LEU A 69 -0.90 0.44 2.01
N TYR A 70 -1.33 1.61 1.56
CA TYR A 70 -2.36 1.72 0.53
C TYR A 70 -2.07 2.87 -0.44
N ARG A 71 -2.80 2.87 -1.56
CA ARG A 71 -2.87 3.97 -2.50
C ARG A 71 -4.32 4.17 -2.91
N LEU A 72 -4.70 5.40 -3.22
CA LEU A 72 -6.00 5.66 -3.82
C LEU A 72 -6.05 5.07 -5.24
N PRO A 73 -7.20 4.55 -5.69
CA PRO A 73 -7.39 4.18 -7.08
C PRO A 73 -7.09 5.38 -7.97
N SER A 74 -6.26 5.19 -9.00
CA SER A 74 -6.01 6.21 -10.01
C SER A 74 -7.34 6.54 -10.69
N ASN A 75 -7.68 7.82 -10.85
CA ASN A 75 -8.93 8.26 -11.48
C ASN A 75 -8.93 8.10 -13.01
N ASP A 76 -8.18 7.14 -13.55
CA ASP A 76 -8.07 6.88 -15.00
C ASP A 76 -9.31 6.13 -15.53
N GLY A 77 -10.49 6.53 -15.07
CA GLY A 77 -11.77 6.12 -15.62
C GLY A 77 -12.13 6.96 -16.84
N ASN A 78 -11.58 6.61 -18.01
CA ASN A 78 -12.20 6.71 -19.36
C ASN A 78 -11.17 6.73 -20.50
N ALA A 79 -10.38 5.66 -20.65
CA ALA A 79 -9.75 5.37 -21.93
C ALA A 79 -10.15 3.97 -22.40
N SER A 80 -11.19 3.94 -23.24
CA SER A 80 -11.39 2.97 -24.32
C SER A 80 -11.36 1.47 -23.98
N LYS A 81 -12.56 0.90 -23.78
CA LYS A 81 -12.85 -0.43 -24.36
C LYS A 81 -12.69 -0.32 -25.88
N GLY A 82 -11.57 -0.76 -26.42
CA GLY A 82 -11.43 -1.01 -27.86
C GLY A 82 -10.17 -0.47 -28.53
N LYS A 83 -9.00 -0.96 -28.12
CA LYS A 83 -7.92 -1.52 -28.96
C LYS A 83 -6.78 -1.89 -28.01
N GLN A 84 -6.18 -3.06 -28.20
CA GLN A 84 -4.97 -3.47 -27.47
C GLN A 84 -3.91 -2.37 -27.62
N GLN A 85 -3.77 -1.53 -26.60
CA GLN A 85 -2.63 -0.65 -26.48
C GLN A 85 -1.56 -1.48 -25.79
N SER A 86 -0.46 -1.71 -26.51
CA SER A 86 0.73 -2.36 -25.98
C SER A 86 1.04 -1.78 -24.60
N SER A 87 0.99 -2.63 -23.57
CA SER A 87 1.49 -2.28 -22.25
C SER A 87 2.92 -1.76 -22.43
N GLU A 88 3.13 -0.45 -22.27
CA GLU A 88 4.47 0.04 -22.11
C GLU A 88 5.05 -0.69 -20.90
N PRO A 89 6.23 -1.32 -21.04
CA PRO A 89 6.79 -2.09 -19.96
C PRO A 89 7.01 -1.16 -18.77
N VAL A 90 6.48 -1.55 -17.61
CA VAL A 90 6.75 -0.84 -16.35
C VAL A 90 8.26 -0.82 -16.15
N HIS A 91 8.88 0.33 -16.39
CA HIS A 91 10.32 0.49 -16.24
C HIS A 91 10.64 0.65 -14.75
N ILE A 92 11.05 -0.46 -14.12
CA ILE A 92 11.58 -0.42 -12.74
C ILE A 92 12.93 0.31 -12.78
N LEU A 93 12.94 1.56 -12.31
CA LEU A 93 14.14 2.38 -12.25
C LEU A 93 15.07 1.85 -11.16
N LYS A 94 16.19 1.26 -11.59
CA LYS A 94 17.26 0.79 -10.70
C LYS A 94 17.86 1.97 -9.94
N ARG A 95 18.37 1.75 -8.72
CA ARG A 95 19.06 2.79 -7.92
C ARG A 95 20.21 3.50 -8.65
N SER A 96 20.83 2.85 -9.64
CA SER A 96 21.86 3.45 -10.50
C SER A 96 21.31 4.49 -11.48
N PHE A 97 20.05 4.36 -11.90
CA PHE A 97 19.36 5.31 -12.78
C PHE A 97 19.13 6.65 -12.05
N ALA A 98 18.71 6.60 -10.79
CA ALA A 98 18.47 7.79 -9.97
C ALA A 98 19.74 8.58 -9.60
N ARG A 99 20.94 8.06 -9.92
CA ARG A 99 22.21 8.66 -9.51
C ARG A 99 23.02 9.27 -10.64
N THR A 100 22.63 9.07 -11.90
CA THR A 100 23.43 9.55 -13.03
C THR A 100 22.52 10.30 -13.99
N VAL A 101 22.64 11.62 -14.02
CA VAL A 101 21.94 12.46 -14.99
C VAL A 101 22.65 12.27 -16.34
N SER A 102 22.02 11.58 -17.28
CA SER A 102 22.44 11.54 -18.68
C SER A 102 21.54 12.43 -19.54
N VAL A 103 22.05 12.82 -20.71
CA VAL A 103 21.30 13.63 -21.69
C VAL A 103 20.03 12.89 -22.11
N GLU A 104 20.09 11.56 -22.31
CA GLU A 104 18.90 10.78 -22.68
C GLU A 104 17.83 10.76 -21.59
N CYS A 105 18.22 10.85 -20.31
CA CYS A 105 17.26 10.92 -19.20
C CYS A 105 16.51 12.25 -19.17
N PHE A 106 17.18 13.35 -19.56
CA PHE A 106 16.56 14.67 -19.62
C PHE A 106 15.62 14.79 -20.84
N GLU A 107 16.02 14.26 -21.99
CA GLU A 107 15.17 14.21 -23.18
C GLU A 107 13.91 13.37 -22.95
N SER A 108 14.03 12.25 -22.23
CA SER A 108 12.88 11.41 -21.85
C SER A 108 11.90 12.10 -20.89
N LEU A 109 12.40 13.03 -20.04
CA LEU A 109 11.54 13.85 -19.16
C LEU A 109 10.80 14.95 -19.94
N LEU A 110 11.44 15.51 -20.97
CA LEU A 110 10.82 16.53 -21.82
C LEU A 110 9.66 15.96 -22.67
N SER A 111 9.68 14.67 -23.01
CA SER A 111 8.58 14.03 -23.74
C SER A 111 7.35 13.71 -22.88
N VAL A 112 7.45 13.85 -21.55
CA VAL A 112 6.36 13.59 -20.59
C VAL A 112 5.65 14.89 -20.16
N LEU A 113 6.21 16.06 -20.52
CA LEU A 113 5.58 17.39 -20.40
C LEU A 113 4.77 17.71 -21.67
#